data_AF-A0A736A8E6-F1
#
_entry.id   AF-A0A736A8E6-F1
#
_cell.length_a   1.000
_cell.length_b   1.000
_cell.length_c   1.000
_cell.angle_alpha   90.00
_cell.angle_beta   90.00
_cell.angle_gamma   90.00
#
_symmetry.space_group_name_H-M   'P 1'
#
loop_
_entity.id
_entity.type
_entity.pdbx_description
1 polymer ?
#
loop_
_entity_poly.entity_id
_entity_poly.type
_entity_poly.pdbx_seq_one_letter_code
_entity_poly.pdbx_strand_id
1 'polypeptide(L)'
;MSKFILVGDVGGTNARLALCDMADGAISHIHTYSANDYATLEDVITHYLEGQRVTVHEACIAIACPITNDWVDMTNHSWAFSINSMKLNLGLNNLEVINDFKAVSMSIPMLHDTDLLKFGGGHVEKDKPIVVYGAGTGLGVCHLIQTTQQVISLPGEGGHVDFAPNSAEEDLILSALRSEHGRISYERVLSGPGLVNLYRGIVKVDGRIPEKLKPKDITDRALNNECTDCRRALSLFCILLGRFGGNLALTMGTFGGVYIAGGIVPRFLDFFRSSGFRSAFEDKGRFNNYLKDIPVFLITHPQPGLLGAGAHMRQLLGYSLN
;
A
#
# COMPACT_ATOMS: atom_id res chain seq x y z
N MET A 1 -31.71 -3.82 11.83
CA MET A 1 -30.33 -3.36 11.56
C MET A 1 -30.03 -3.64 10.10
N SER A 2 -29.34 -2.74 9.39
CA SER A 2 -28.92 -3.02 8.01
C SER A 2 -28.01 -4.25 7.99
N LYS A 3 -27.98 -4.99 6.88
CA LYS A 3 -27.12 -6.17 6.70
C LYS A 3 -25.71 -5.78 6.23
N PHE A 4 -25.57 -4.62 5.60
CA PHE A 4 -24.35 -4.23 4.91
C PHE A 4 -23.74 -2.94 5.46
N ILE A 5 -22.41 -2.88 5.37
CA ILE A 5 -21.59 -1.68 5.54
C ILE A 5 -21.19 -1.22 4.13
N LEU A 6 -21.32 0.07 3.84
CA LEU A 6 -20.72 0.65 2.64
C LEU A 6 -19.20 0.75 2.84
N VAL A 7 -18.42 0.19 1.94
CA VAL A 7 -16.96 0.33 1.98
C VAL A 7 -16.45 0.97 0.70
N GLY A 8 -15.41 1.80 0.84
CA GLY A 8 -14.82 2.52 -0.28
C GLY A 8 -13.30 2.49 -0.28
N ASP A 9 -12.71 2.53 -1.47
CA ASP A 9 -11.29 2.69 -1.74
C ASP A 9 -11.13 3.77 -2.81
N VAL A 10 -10.70 4.96 -2.38
CA VAL A 10 -10.70 6.18 -3.17
C VAL A 10 -9.26 6.67 -3.38
N GLY A 11 -8.83 6.60 -4.64
CA GLY A 11 -7.57 7.18 -5.11
C GLY A 11 -7.77 8.49 -5.85
N GLY A 12 -6.72 9.01 -6.48
CA GLY A 12 -6.79 10.28 -7.23
C GLY A 12 -7.62 10.24 -8.51
N THR A 13 -7.79 9.07 -9.14
CA THR A 13 -8.49 8.93 -10.43
C THR A 13 -9.75 8.11 -10.37
N ASN A 14 -9.86 7.21 -9.40
CA ASN A 14 -10.98 6.28 -9.31
C ASN A 14 -11.46 6.17 -7.85
N ALA A 15 -12.77 6.05 -7.70
CA ALA A 15 -13.42 5.66 -6.46
C ALA A 15 -14.03 4.26 -6.65
N ARG A 16 -13.60 3.30 -5.84
CA ARG A 16 -14.21 1.96 -5.80
C ARG A 16 -15.13 1.89 -4.59
N LEU A 17 -16.38 1.49 -4.80
CA LEU A 17 -17.37 1.29 -3.74
C LEU A 17 -17.87 -0.15 -3.77
N ALA A 18 -18.18 -0.68 -2.60
CA ALA A 18 -18.66 -2.05 -2.41
C ALA A 18 -19.55 -2.17 -1.16
N LEU A 19 -20.21 -3.31 -1.02
CA LEU A 19 -20.92 -3.70 0.19
C LEU A 19 -20.12 -4.77 0.93
N CYS A 20 -19.89 -4.53 2.23
CA CYS A 20 -19.31 -5.50 3.15
C CYS A 20 -20.44 -6.11 4.00
N ASP A 21 -20.56 -7.43 4.00
CA ASP A 21 -21.49 -8.14 4.88
C ASP A 21 -21.03 -8.01 6.34
N MET A 22 -21.91 -7.56 7.23
CA MET A 22 -21.54 -7.38 8.64
C MET A 22 -21.15 -8.69 9.33
N ALA A 23 -21.76 -9.81 8.95
CA ALA A 23 -21.61 -11.07 9.64
C ALA A 23 -20.22 -11.67 9.43
N ASP A 24 -19.78 -11.80 8.18
CA ASP A 24 -18.54 -12.48 7.80
C ASP A 24 -17.47 -11.54 7.21
N GLY A 25 -17.84 -10.31 6.85
CA GLY A 25 -16.92 -9.35 6.23
C GLY A 25 -16.76 -9.50 4.72
N ALA A 26 -17.53 -10.38 4.08
CA ALA A 26 -17.42 -10.62 2.64
C ALA A 26 -17.73 -9.34 1.83
N ILE A 27 -16.87 -9.07 0.85
CA ILE A 27 -17.00 -7.92 -0.05
C ILE A 27 -17.77 -8.33 -1.32
N SER A 28 -18.78 -7.54 -1.68
CA SER A 28 -19.64 -7.79 -2.83
C SER A 28 -20.05 -6.50 -3.55
N HIS A 29 -20.68 -6.62 -4.72
CA HIS A 29 -21.23 -5.48 -5.48
C HIS A 29 -20.20 -4.38 -5.76
N ILE A 30 -18.98 -4.77 -6.10
CA ILE A 30 -17.89 -3.83 -6.33
C ILE A 30 -18.13 -3.06 -7.63
N HIS A 31 -18.16 -1.74 -7.54
CA HIS A 31 -18.20 -0.85 -8.70
C HIS A 31 -17.07 0.18 -8.63
N THR A 32 -16.45 0.45 -9.78
CA THR A 32 -15.41 1.47 -9.92
C THR A 32 -15.97 2.64 -10.73
N TYR A 33 -15.84 3.83 -10.19
CA TYR A 33 -16.24 5.09 -10.80
C TYR A 33 -15.01 5.94 -11.11
N SER A 34 -15.01 6.62 -12.26
CA SER A 34 -14.06 7.68 -12.56
C SER A 34 -14.35 8.88 -11.67
N ALA A 35 -13.35 9.34 -10.91
CA ALA A 35 -13.54 10.48 -10.01
C ALA A 35 -13.87 11.78 -10.77
N ASN A 36 -13.42 11.89 -12.03
CA ASN A 36 -13.70 13.06 -12.88
C ASN A 36 -15.16 13.14 -13.35
N ASP A 37 -15.93 12.06 -13.23
CA ASP A 37 -17.31 12.01 -13.73
C ASP A 37 -18.31 12.56 -12.69
N TYR A 38 -17.85 12.89 -11.48
CA TYR A 38 -18.67 13.31 -10.35
C TYR A 38 -18.09 14.55 -9.66
N ALA A 39 -18.96 15.46 -9.23
CA ALA A 39 -18.54 16.71 -8.59
C ALA A 39 -18.01 16.48 -7.17
N THR A 40 -18.58 15.51 -6.44
CA THR A 40 -18.19 15.17 -5.07
C THR A 40 -18.17 13.65 -4.84
N LEU A 41 -17.49 13.22 -3.77
CA LEU A 41 -17.57 11.83 -3.30
C LEU A 41 -18.98 11.45 -2.85
N GLU A 42 -19.74 12.39 -2.28
CA GLU A 42 -21.13 12.18 -1.87
C GLU A 42 -22.02 11.80 -3.06
N ASP A 43 -21.81 12.43 -4.22
CA ASP A 43 -22.54 12.12 -5.45
C ASP A 43 -22.29 10.67 -5.90
N VAL A 44 -21.03 10.21 -5.82
CA VAL A 44 -20.66 8.83 -6.16
C VAL A 44 -21.31 7.83 -5.22
N ILE A 45 -21.27 8.11 -3.91
CA ILE A 45 -21.85 7.24 -2.89
C ILE A 45 -23.37 7.15 -3.06
N THR A 46 -24.03 8.29 -3.26
CA THR A 46 -25.49 8.34 -3.47
C THR A 46 -25.87 7.55 -4.71
N HIS A 47 -25.18 7.80 -5.83
CA HIS A 47 -25.41 7.09 -7.09
C HIS A 47 -25.21 5.57 -6.95
N TYR A 48 -24.16 5.15 -6.23
CA TYR A 48 -23.90 3.73 -5.98
C TYR A 48 -25.02 3.08 -5.17
N LEU A 49 -25.44 3.68 -4.04
CA LEU A 49 -26.46 3.12 -3.17
C LEU A 49 -27.83 3.04 -3.86
N GLU A 50 -28.20 4.05 -4.64
CA GLU A 50 -29.40 4.04 -5.49
C GLU A 50 -29.36 2.89 -6.51
N GLY A 51 -28.22 2.70 -7.17
CA GLY A 51 -28.01 1.62 -8.13
C GLY A 51 -28.13 0.23 -7.51
N GLN A 52 -27.62 0.04 -6.29
CA GLN A 52 -27.72 -1.23 -5.56
C GLN A 52 -29.10 -1.45 -4.91
N ARG A 53 -29.92 -0.40 -4.78
CA ARG A 53 -31.22 -0.44 -4.08
C ARG A 53 -31.10 -0.97 -2.65
N VAL A 54 -30.05 -0.57 -1.95
CA VAL A 54 -29.79 -0.93 -0.55
C VAL A 54 -29.76 0.30 0.33
N THR A 55 -30.16 0.13 1.60
CA THR A 55 -29.97 1.15 2.63
C THR A 55 -28.90 0.68 3.60
N VAL A 56 -27.90 1.52 3.82
CA VAL A 56 -26.82 1.31 4.80
C VAL A 56 -26.90 2.41 5.86
N HIS A 57 -26.41 2.10 7.06
CA HIS A 57 -26.26 3.11 8.11
C HIS A 57 -24.81 3.24 8.58
N GLU A 58 -23.94 2.38 8.05
CA GLU A 58 -22.55 2.25 8.47
C GLU A 58 -21.70 2.34 7.21
N ALA A 59 -20.65 3.17 7.23
CA ALA A 59 -19.74 3.29 6.11
C ALA A 59 -18.29 3.44 6.57
N CYS A 60 -17.36 2.86 5.80
CA CYS A 60 -15.93 3.11 5.96
C CYS A 60 -15.26 3.34 4.60
N ILE A 61 -14.67 4.52 4.42
CA ILE A 61 -14.03 4.93 3.16
C ILE A 61 -12.52 5.08 3.39
N ALA A 62 -11.75 4.28 2.67
CA ALA A 62 -10.30 4.38 2.60
C ALA A 62 -9.91 5.42 1.54
N ILE A 63 -9.06 6.38 1.88
CA ILE A 63 -8.64 7.48 0.99
C ILE A 63 -7.11 7.58 0.96
N ALA A 64 -6.55 7.73 -0.23
CA ALA A 64 -5.12 7.90 -0.47
C ALA A 64 -4.61 9.33 -0.14
N CYS A 65 -4.86 9.78 1.10
CA CYS A 65 -4.25 10.98 1.69
C CYS A 65 -4.17 10.86 3.22
N PRO A 66 -3.41 11.73 3.90
CA PRO A 66 -3.40 11.79 5.36
C PRO A 66 -4.76 12.23 5.91
N ILE A 67 -5.32 11.45 6.85
CA ILE A 67 -6.56 11.79 7.55
C ILE A 67 -6.20 12.23 8.97
N THR A 68 -6.35 13.53 9.25
CA THR A 68 -5.94 14.11 10.55
C THR A 68 -7.10 14.70 11.34
N ASN A 69 -8.10 15.25 10.65
CA ASN A 69 -9.23 15.96 11.23
C ASN A 69 -10.50 15.70 10.42
N ASP A 70 -11.60 16.37 10.79
CA ASP A 70 -12.88 16.32 10.08
C ASP A 70 -12.80 16.73 8.60
N TRP A 71 -11.92 17.68 8.27
CA TRP A 71 -11.73 18.12 6.89
C TRP A 71 -10.75 17.21 6.15
N VAL A 72 -11.22 16.63 5.05
CA VAL A 72 -10.42 15.81 4.14
C VAL A 72 -10.19 16.61 2.86
N ASP A 73 -8.93 16.77 2.49
CA ASP A 73 -8.49 17.41 1.24
C ASP A 73 -7.65 16.40 0.44
N MET A 74 -8.15 15.98 -0.72
CA MET A 74 -7.49 14.95 -1.51
C MET A 74 -6.27 15.53 -2.25
N THR A 75 -5.10 14.94 -2.04
CA THR A 75 -3.85 15.42 -2.65
C THR A 75 -3.83 15.25 -4.18
N ASN A 76 -4.58 14.27 -4.70
CA ASN A 76 -4.55 13.87 -6.11
C ASN A 76 -5.89 14.02 -6.82
N HIS A 77 -6.87 14.72 -6.24
CA HIS A 77 -8.17 15.03 -6.84
C HIS A 77 -8.75 16.32 -6.23
N SER A 78 -9.71 16.98 -6.88
CA SER A 78 -10.29 18.24 -6.39
C SER A 78 -11.34 18.07 -5.29
N TRP A 79 -11.63 16.84 -4.86
CA TRP A 79 -12.62 16.62 -3.81
C TRP A 79 -12.05 17.00 -2.45
N ALA A 80 -12.79 17.84 -1.74
CA ALA A 80 -12.56 18.15 -0.35
C ALA A 80 -13.91 18.20 0.38
N PHE A 81 -13.98 17.66 1.59
CA PHE A 81 -15.24 17.52 2.31
C PHE A 81 -15.04 17.42 3.82
N SER A 82 -16.11 17.69 4.57
CA SER A 82 -16.20 17.43 6.00
C SER A 82 -16.80 16.04 6.23
N ILE A 83 -16.12 15.20 7.01
CA ILE A 83 -16.59 13.85 7.37
C ILE A 83 -17.94 13.94 8.09
N ASN A 84 -18.09 14.86 9.05
CA ASN A 84 -19.33 15.03 9.80
C ASN A 84 -20.49 15.49 8.91
N SER A 85 -20.25 16.43 7.99
CA SER A 85 -21.28 16.87 7.04
C SER A 85 -21.72 15.72 6.13
N MET A 86 -20.77 14.97 5.57
CA MET A 86 -21.06 13.80 4.72
C MET A 86 -21.85 12.73 5.47
N LYS A 87 -21.48 12.45 6.72
CA LYS A 87 -22.19 11.52 7.60
C LYS A 87 -23.66 11.91 7.77
N LEU A 88 -23.93 13.18 8.03
CA LEU A 88 -25.29 13.71 8.21
C LEU A 88 -26.08 13.69 6.89
N ASN A 89 -25.48 14.14 5.80
CA ASN A 89 -26.11 14.20 4.47
C ASN A 89 -26.55 12.80 3.98
N LEU A 90 -25.72 11.78 4.24
CA LEU A 90 -26.00 10.40 3.85
C LEU A 90 -26.88 9.64 4.86
N GLY A 91 -27.26 10.25 5.99
CA GLY A 91 -28.08 9.60 7.02
C GLY A 91 -27.38 8.41 7.70
N LEU A 92 -26.06 8.48 7.85
CA LEU A 92 -25.25 7.41 8.44
C LEU A 92 -25.17 7.55 9.97
N ASN A 93 -25.27 6.43 10.68
CA ASN A 93 -25.00 6.35 12.11
C ASN A 93 -23.50 6.50 12.39
N ASN A 94 -22.67 5.88 11.56
CA ASN A 94 -21.21 6.01 11.61
C ASN A 94 -20.63 6.11 10.20
N LEU A 95 -19.65 6.99 10.06
CA LEU A 95 -18.84 7.15 8.86
C LEU A 95 -17.38 7.24 9.31
N GLU A 96 -16.61 6.21 8.98
CA GLU A 96 -15.17 6.20 9.20
C GLU A 96 -14.46 6.57 7.90
N VAL A 97 -13.62 7.60 7.93
CA VAL A 97 -12.69 7.88 6.83
C VAL A 97 -11.29 7.56 7.32
N ILE A 98 -10.62 6.66 6.62
CA ILE A 98 -9.30 6.17 7.00
C ILE A 98 -8.31 6.32 5.85
N ASN A 99 -7.03 6.37 6.19
CA ASN A 99 -5.98 6.30 5.17
C ASN A 99 -6.01 4.93 4.45
N ASP A 100 -5.67 4.92 3.16
CA ASP A 100 -5.60 3.72 2.31
C ASP A 100 -4.70 2.61 2.86
N PHE A 101 -3.50 2.94 3.36
CA PHE A 101 -2.60 1.95 3.96
C PHE A 101 -3.06 1.47 5.34
N LYS A 102 -3.80 2.28 6.10
CA LYS A 102 -4.53 1.80 7.29
C LYS A 102 -5.61 0.79 6.89
N ALA A 103 -6.31 1.01 5.78
CA ALA A 103 -7.27 0.02 5.29
C ALA A 103 -6.54 -1.27 4.90
N VAL A 104 -5.46 -1.19 4.11
CA VAL A 104 -4.69 -2.38 3.73
C VAL A 104 -4.14 -3.13 4.93
N SER A 105 -3.64 -2.46 5.98
CA SER A 105 -3.16 -3.15 7.19
C SER A 105 -4.29 -3.91 7.90
N MET A 106 -5.47 -3.30 8.01
CA MET A 106 -6.66 -3.91 8.61
C MET A 106 -7.21 -5.10 7.80
N SER A 107 -6.79 -5.27 6.54
CA SER A 107 -7.17 -6.43 5.73
C SER A 107 -6.39 -7.69 6.11
N ILE A 108 -5.18 -7.57 6.68
CA ILE A 108 -4.28 -8.71 6.91
C ILE A 108 -4.91 -9.86 7.71
N PRO A 109 -5.63 -9.61 8.83
CA PRO A 109 -6.28 -10.68 9.59
C PRO A 109 -7.37 -11.42 8.81
N MET A 110 -7.92 -10.79 7.75
CA MET A 110 -8.98 -11.34 6.92
C MET A 110 -8.47 -12.08 5.69
N LEU A 111 -7.15 -12.08 5.42
CA LEU A 111 -6.57 -12.72 4.24
C LEU A 111 -6.46 -14.23 4.45
N HIS A 112 -6.77 -15.00 3.40
CA HIS A 112 -6.52 -16.43 3.38
C HIS A 112 -5.13 -16.76 2.81
N ASP A 113 -4.66 -18.00 3.00
CA ASP A 113 -3.38 -18.45 2.42
C ASP A 113 -3.36 -18.33 0.89
N THR A 114 -4.50 -18.41 0.23
CA THR A 114 -4.65 -18.23 -1.23
C THR A 114 -4.47 -16.77 -1.68
N ASP A 115 -4.57 -15.82 -0.74
CA ASP A 115 -4.39 -14.39 -0.97
C ASP A 115 -2.94 -13.93 -0.76
N LEU A 116 -2.04 -14.86 -0.45
CA LEU A 116 -0.67 -14.57 -0.05
C LEU A 116 0.34 -15.40 -0.85
N LEU A 117 1.34 -14.72 -1.42
CA LEU A 117 2.52 -15.36 -1.98
C LEU A 117 3.71 -15.14 -1.06
N LYS A 118 4.28 -16.23 -0.53
CA LYS A 118 5.39 -16.18 0.42
C LYS A 118 6.76 -15.98 -0.27
N PHE A 119 7.59 -15.11 0.30
CA PHE A 119 8.96 -14.79 -0.13
C PHE A 119 9.95 -15.04 1.02
N GLY A 120 10.17 -16.31 1.35
CA GLY A 120 11.09 -16.74 2.41
C GLY A 120 10.52 -16.61 3.83
N GLY A 121 11.37 -16.90 4.81
CA GLY A 121 11.03 -16.87 6.24
C GLY A 121 10.32 -18.13 6.76
N GLY A 122 10.16 -18.17 8.08
CA GLY A 122 9.51 -19.22 8.85
C GLY A 122 7.99 -19.05 8.90
N HIS A 123 7.39 -19.28 10.06
CA HIS A 123 5.95 -19.13 10.27
C HIS A 123 5.64 -17.81 10.95
N VAL A 124 4.42 -17.31 10.74
CA VAL A 124 3.91 -16.14 11.47
C VAL A 124 3.85 -16.49 12.95
N GLU A 125 4.43 -15.65 13.80
CA GLU A 125 4.23 -15.72 15.24
C GLU A 125 2.97 -14.95 15.64
N LYS A 126 2.03 -15.63 16.31
CA LYS A 126 0.79 -15.02 16.79
C LYS A 126 1.07 -13.91 17.79
N ASP A 127 0.23 -12.88 17.78
CA ASP A 127 0.27 -11.73 18.71
C ASP A 127 1.56 -10.88 18.61
N LYS A 128 2.36 -11.07 17.56
CA LYS A 128 3.54 -10.26 17.27
C LYS A 128 3.21 -9.13 16.30
N PRO A 129 3.98 -8.02 16.33
CA PRO A 129 3.80 -6.93 15.38
C PRO A 129 3.92 -7.41 13.93
N ILE A 130 3.18 -6.74 13.06
CA ILE A 130 3.20 -6.91 11.61
C ILE A 130 3.54 -5.57 10.99
N VAL A 131 4.18 -5.58 9.83
CA VAL A 131 4.27 -4.40 8.96
C VAL A 131 3.72 -4.72 7.58
N VAL A 132 3.01 -3.75 7.02
CA VAL A 132 2.66 -3.72 5.60
C VAL A 132 3.27 -2.50 4.94
N TYR A 133 3.81 -2.68 3.76
CA TYR A 133 4.33 -1.60 2.93
C TYR A 133 4.09 -1.89 1.46
N GLY A 134 4.06 -0.88 0.60
CA GLY A 134 3.75 -1.13 -0.80
C GLY A 134 4.12 0.03 -1.71
N ALA A 135 4.74 -0.32 -2.83
CA ALA A 135 5.13 0.63 -3.87
C ALA A 135 4.05 0.70 -4.94
N GLY A 136 3.49 1.90 -5.11
CA GLY A 136 2.47 2.23 -6.11
C GLY A 136 2.81 3.57 -6.75
N THR A 137 1.86 4.51 -6.74
CA THR A 137 2.16 5.92 -7.08
C THR A 137 3.14 6.53 -6.07
N GLY A 138 3.01 6.17 -4.79
CA GLY A 138 3.94 6.49 -3.71
C GLY A 138 4.44 5.23 -2.99
N LEU A 139 4.86 5.40 -1.74
CA LEU A 139 5.28 4.31 -0.85
C LEU A 139 4.56 4.43 0.50
N GLY A 140 3.54 3.61 0.70
CA GLY A 140 2.85 3.54 1.98
C GLY A 140 3.48 2.54 2.94
N VAL A 141 3.35 2.81 4.22
CA VAL A 141 3.81 1.95 5.32
C VAL A 141 2.80 2.02 6.46
N CYS A 142 2.42 0.87 7.01
CA CYS A 142 1.61 0.81 8.20
C CYS A 142 2.00 -0.41 9.04
N HIS A 143 2.04 -0.25 10.36
CA HIS A 143 2.23 -1.38 11.27
C HIS A 143 0.89 -1.83 11.84
N LEU A 144 0.82 -3.08 12.27
CA LEU A 144 -0.36 -3.67 12.87
C LEU A 144 0.06 -4.43 14.12
N ILE A 145 -0.67 -4.27 15.21
CA ILE A 145 -0.55 -5.11 16.40
C ILE A 145 -1.87 -5.84 16.56
N GLN A 146 -1.82 -7.17 16.44
CA GLN A 146 -2.97 -8.01 16.73
C GLN A 146 -2.88 -8.46 18.18
N THR A 147 -3.91 -8.15 18.95
CA THR A 147 -4.11 -8.67 20.30
C THR A 147 -5.25 -9.66 20.29
N THR A 148 -5.45 -10.40 21.38
CA THR A 148 -6.60 -11.31 21.53
C THR A 148 -7.96 -10.61 21.46
N GLN A 149 -8.01 -9.29 21.66
CA GLN A 149 -9.25 -8.51 21.76
C GLN A 149 -9.50 -7.63 20.54
N GLN A 150 -8.43 -7.11 19.94
CA GLN A 150 -8.52 -6.12 18.86
C GLN A 150 -7.27 -6.12 18.00
N VAL A 151 -7.47 -5.67 16.77
CA VAL A 151 -6.44 -5.34 15.79
C VAL A 151 -6.22 -3.82 15.85
N ILE A 152 -4.98 -3.43 16.15
CA ILE A 152 -4.59 -2.02 16.29
C ILE A 152 -3.70 -1.67 15.10
N SER A 153 -4.24 -0.87 14.18
CA SER A 153 -3.45 -0.29 13.09
C SER A 153 -2.69 0.95 13.56
N LEU A 154 -1.41 1.01 13.21
CA LEU A 154 -0.48 2.08 13.50
C LEU A 154 -0.06 2.74 12.17
N PRO A 155 -0.86 3.70 11.64
CA PRO A 155 -0.53 4.41 10.42
C PRO A 155 0.69 5.33 10.62
N GLY A 156 1.36 5.65 9.51
CA GLY A 156 2.44 6.62 9.51
C GLY A 156 3.03 6.83 8.12
N GLU A 157 3.93 7.80 8.01
CA GLU A 157 4.53 8.24 6.74
C GLU A 157 5.90 7.58 6.49
N GLY A 158 5.99 6.28 6.75
CA GLY A 158 7.24 5.53 6.73
C GLY A 158 7.96 5.51 5.38
N GLY A 159 7.24 5.73 4.26
CA GLY A 159 7.86 5.84 2.94
C GLY A 159 8.65 7.14 2.73
N HIS A 160 8.44 8.14 3.58
CA HIS A 160 9.11 9.44 3.51
C HIS A 160 10.38 9.53 4.37
N VAL A 161 10.81 8.44 5.01
CA VAL A 161 12.12 8.37 5.70
C VAL A 161 13.25 8.38 4.67
N ASP A 162 14.44 8.79 5.11
CA ASP A 162 15.60 8.97 4.22
C ASP A 162 16.03 7.66 3.56
N PHE A 163 16.37 7.73 2.26
CA PHE A 163 16.94 6.60 1.53
C PHE A 163 18.34 6.28 2.06
N ALA A 164 18.54 5.05 2.54
CA ALA A 164 19.83 4.54 3.00
C ALA A 164 20.50 3.66 1.92
N PRO A 165 21.46 4.20 1.14
CA PRO A 165 22.23 3.42 0.17
C PRO A 165 23.17 2.44 0.88
N ASN A 166 23.52 1.32 0.24
CA ASN A 166 24.46 0.34 0.82
C ASN A 166 25.68 0.02 -0.07
N SER A 167 25.85 0.71 -1.19
CA SER A 167 26.92 0.46 -2.15
C SER A 167 27.41 1.74 -2.80
N ALA A 168 28.64 1.72 -3.31
CA ALA A 168 29.21 2.88 -4.01
C ALA A 168 28.37 3.30 -5.24
N GLU A 169 27.75 2.35 -5.94
CA GLU A 169 26.81 2.66 -7.02
C GLU A 169 25.58 3.43 -6.50
N GLU A 170 24.99 2.97 -5.39
CA GLU A 170 23.82 3.63 -4.81
C GLU A 170 24.15 5.00 -4.23
N ASP A 171 25.37 5.20 -3.70
CA ASP A 171 25.85 6.51 -3.26
C ASP A 171 25.92 7.51 -4.42
N LEU A 172 26.38 7.06 -5.59
CA LEU A 172 26.41 7.85 -6.81
C LEU A 172 24.98 8.18 -7.29
N ILE A 173 24.07 7.19 -7.29
CA ILE A 173 22.67 7.40 -7.65
C ILE A 173 22.00 8.38 -6.66
N LEU A 174 22.21 8.21 -5.36
CA LEU A 174 21.71 9.13 -4.34
C LEU A 174 22.20 10.55 -4.59
N SER A 175 23.49 10.73 -4.88
CA SER A 175 24.09 12.04 -5.16
C SER A 175 23.49 12.68 -6.41
N ALA A 176 23.30 11.91 -7.48
CA ALA A 176 22.66 12.35 -8.70
C ALA A 176 21.21 12.82 -8.44
N LEU A 177 20.41 12.02 -7.73
CA LEU A 177 19.03 12.37 -7.40
C LEU A 177 18.92 13.57 -6.45
N ARG A 178 19.81 13.66 -5.46
CA ARG A 178 19.86 14.75 -4.47
C ARG A 178 20.08 16.10 -5.13
N SER A 179 20.88 16.16 -6.19
CA SER A 179 21.09 17.41 -6.94
C SER A 179 19.81 17.97 -7.59
N GLU A 180 18.80 17.12 -7.83
CA GLU A 180 17.53 17.52 -8.45
C GLU A 180 16.39 17.72 -7.45
N HIS A 181 16.36 16.91 -6.39
CA HIS A 181 15.21 16.82 -5.48
C HIS A 181 15.50 17.26 -4.05
N GLY A 182 16.77 17.57 -3.72
CA GLY A 182 17.19 17.79 -2.34
C GLY A 182 17.14 16.48 -1.55
N ARG A 183 16.36 16.43 -0.47
CA ARG A 183 16.23 15.21 0.35
C ARG A 183 15.63 14.05 -0.46
N ILE A 184 16.27 12.89 -0.39
CA ILE A 184 15.82 11.67 -1.06
C ILE A 184 15.24 10.71 -0.03
N SER A 185 13.91 10.52 -0.07
CA SER A 185 13.22 9.50 0.73
C SER A 185 13.20 8.14 0.03
N TYR A 186 12.83 7.08 0.75
CA TYR A 186 12.58 5.79 0.12
C TYR A 186 11.52 5.84 -0.98
N GLU A 187 10.45 6.63 -0.83
CA GLU A 187 9.44 6.80 -1.88
C GLU A 187 10.03 7.28 -3.22
N ARG A 188 11.08 8.12 -3.17
CA ARG A 188 11.75 8.63 -4.38
C ARG A 188 12.45 7.54 -5.19
N VAL A 189 12.62 6.34 -4.64
CA VAL A 189 13.24 5.19 -5.31
C VAL A 189 12.35 3.94 -5.31
N LEU A 190 11.38 3.84 -4.39
CA LEU A 190 10.45 2.71 -4.22
C LEU A 190 9.00 3.10 -4.54
N SER A 191 8.79 3.59 -5.75
CA SER A 191 7.46 3.87 -6.32
C SER A 191 7.52 3.75 -7.84
N GLY A 192 6.39 3.88 -8.53
CA GLY A 192 6.35 4.01 -9.99
C GLY A 192 7.26 5.15 -10.48
N PRO A 193 7.08 6.39 -10.01
CA PRO A 193 8.03 7.48 -10.25
C PRO A 193 9.45 7.15 -9.77
N GLY A 194 9.59 6.40 -8.69
CA GLY A 194 10.88 5.93 -8.17
C GLY A 194 11.67 5.05 -9.13
N LEU A 195 11.01 4.17 -9.89
CA LEU A 195 11.65 3.40 -10.96
C LEU A 195 12.26 4.31 -12.04
N VAL A 196 11.56 5.38 -12.40
CA VAL A 196 12.06 6.37 -13.37
C VAL A 196 13.26 7.10 -12.78
N ASN A 197 13.22 7.46 -11.49
CA ASN A 197 14.36 8.10 -10.82
C ASN A 197 15.57 7.17 -10.77
N LEU A 198 15.40 5.88 -10.45
CA LEU A 198 16.48 4.90 -10.48
C LEU A 198 17.10 4.79 -11.86
N TYR A 199 16.28 4.64 -12.92
CA TYR A 199 16.74 4.63 -14.30
C TYR A 199 17.53 5.91 -14.65
N ARG A 200 16.98 7.08 -14.34
CA ARG A 200 17.65 8.37 -14.62
C ARG A 200 18.98 8.50 -13.88
N GLY A 201 19.02 8.08 -12.61
CA GLY A 201 20.23 8.05 -11.79
C GLY A 201 21.30 7.16 -12.41
N ILE A 202 20.94 5.93 -12.79
CA ILE A 202 21.83 4.97 -13.46
C ILE A 202 22.43 5.57 -14.74
N VAL A 203 21.58 6.08 -15.64
CA VAL A 203 22.03 6.63 -16.93
C VAL A 203 22.98 7.82 -16.73
N LYS A 204 22.71 8.69 -15.75
CA LYS A 204 23.56 9.85 -15.44
C LYS A 204 24.90 9.46 -14.82
N VAL A 205 24.91 8.47 -13.92
CA VAL A 205 26.14 7.95 -13.32
C VAL A 205 27.06 7.35 -14.38
N ASP A 206 26.49 6.76 -15.43
CA ASP A 206 27.22 6.28 -16.61
C ASP A 206 27.57 7.39 -17.62
N GLY A 207 27.36 8.68 -17.29
CA GLY A 207 27.73 9.83 -18.13
C GLY A 207 26.84 10.03 -19.37
N ARG A 208 25.64 9.46 -19.38
CA ARG A 208 24.68 9.54 -20.51
C ARG A 208 23.48 10.41 -20.16
N ILE A 209 22.67 10.73 -21.18
CA ILE A 209 21.45 11.53 -21.05
C ILE A 209 20.23 10.58 -21.01
N PRO A 210 19.39 10.60 -19.96
CA PRO A 210 18.23 9.73 -19.88
C PRO A 210 17.11 10.17 -20.83
N GLU A 211 16.42 9.18 -21.42
CA GLU A 211 15.17 9.38 -22.13
C GLU A 211 14.04 9.78 -21.16
N LYS A 212 12.98 10.39 -21.69
CA LYS A 212 11.75 10.69 -20.94
C LYS A 212 10.83 9.47 -20.89
N LEU A 213 11.20 8.49 -20.05
CA LEU A 213 10.43 7.26 -19.84
C LEU A 213 9.38 7.42 -18.74
N LYS A 214 8.26 6.72 -18.88
CA LYS A 214 7.23 6.55 -17.86
C LYS A 214 7.52 5.28 -17.03
N PRO A 215 6.92 5.12 -15.84
CA PRO A 215 7.13 3.93 -15.01
C PRO A 215 6.89 2.60 -15.73
N LYS A 216 5.84 2.55 -16.56
CA LYS A 216 5.50 1.37 -17.37
C LYS A 216 6.57 1.05 -18.42
N ASP A 217 7.17 2.06 -19.03
CA ASP A 217 8.23 1.85 -20.03
C ASP A 217 9.45 1.17 -19.40
N ILE A 218 9.77 1.51 -18.15
CA ILE A 218 10.87 0.86 -17.41
C ILE A 218 10.57 -0.61 -17.17
N THR A 219 9.37 -0.95 -16.67
CA THR A 219 9.00 -2.34 -16.42
C THR A 219 8.94 -3.14 -17.72
N ASP A 220 8.29 -2.61 -18.76
CA ASP A 220 8.08 -3.33 -20.02
C ASP A 220 9.44 -3.59 -20.71
N ARG A 221 10.30 -2.57 -20.84
CA ARG A 221 11.61 -2.73 -21.47
C ARG A 221 12.56 -3.62 -20.65
N ALA A 222 12.43 -3.63 -19.32
CA ALA A 222 13.20 -4.53 -18.46
C ALA A 222 12.79 -6.00 -18.65
N LEU A 223 11.48 -6.27 -18.68
CA LEU A 223 10.93 -7.61 -18.86
C LEU A 223 11.19 -8.18 -20.26
N ASN A 224 11.12 -7.33 -21.29
CA ASN A 224 11.42 -7.70 -22.67
C ASN A 224 12.93 -7.75 -22.98
N ASN A 225 13.78 -7.39 -22.02
CA ASN A 225 15.23 -7.33 -22.17
C ASN A 225 15.70 -6.38 -23.30
N GLU A 226 14.97 -5.28 -23.49
CA GLU A 226 15.19 -4.26 -24.54
C GLU A 226 16.06 -3.08 -24.05
N CYS A 227 16.24 -2.96 -22.73
CA CYS A 227 16.93 -1.83 -22.10
C CYS A 227 17.70 -2.31 -20.86
N THR A 228 19.04 -2.31 -20.95
CA THR A 228 19.93 -2.72 -19.85
C THR A 228 19.78 -1.83 -18.62
N ASP A 229 19.62 -0.51 -18.82
CA ASP A 229 19.42 0.46 -17.74
C ASP A 229 18.09 0.23 -17.01
N CYS A 230 17.03 -0.07 -17.76
CA CYS A 230 15.71 -0.35 -17.23
C CYS A 230 15.72 -1.64 -16.40
N ARG A 231 16.42 -2.68 -16.90
CA ARG A 231 16.64 -3.92 -16.16
C ARG A 231 17.48 -3.72 -14.90
N ARG A 232 18.51 -2.88 -14.94
CA ARG A 232 19.32 -2.49 -13.77
C ARG A 232 18.47 -1.73 -12.75
N ALA A 233 17.65 -0.77 -13.19
CA ALA A 233 16.73 -0.03 -12.34
C ALA A 233 15.72 -0.95 -11.65
N LEU A 234 15.11 -1.89 -12.37
CA LEU A 234 14.16 -2.86 -11.81
C LEU A 234 14.85 -3.84 -10.85
N SER A 235 16.08 -4.27 -11.14
CA SER A 235 16.89 -5.10 -10.24
C SER A 235 17.19 -4.39 -8.93
N LEU A 236 17.66 -3.14 -9.02
CA LEU A 236 17.96 -2.31 -7.85
C LEU A 236 16.70 -2.02 -7.04
N PHE A 237 15.57 -1.73 -7.69
CA PHE A 237 14.28 -1.57 -7.03
C PHE A 237 13.92 -2.79 -6.17
N CYS A 238 14.07 -4.01 -6.69
CA CYS A 238 13.75 -5.23 -5.94
C CYS A 238 14.65 -5.41 -4.71
N ILE A 239 15.94 -5.10 -4.86
CA ILE A 239 16.92 -5.15 -3.76
C ILE A 239 16.57 -4.10 -2.69
N LEU A 240 16.31 -2.86 -3.10
CA LEU A 240 15.94 -1.76 -2.20
C LEU A 240 14.63 -2.05 -1.46
N LEU A 241 13.64 -2.66 -2.12
CA LEU A 241 12.38 -3.06 -1.51
C LEU A 241 12.60 -4.10 -0.40
N GLY A 242 13.54 -5.03 -0.63
CA GLY A 242 13.97 -6.01 0.37
C GLY A 242 14.63 -5.33 1.57
N ARG A 243 15.64 -4.49 1.34
CA ARG A 243 16.36 -3.81 2.44
C ARG A 243 15.44 -2.92 3.26
N PHE A 244 14.51 -2.21 2.62
CA PHE A 244 13.53 -1.38 3.28
C PHE A 244 12.60 -2.20 4.18
N GLY A 245 12.04 -3.30 3.65
CA GLY A 245 11.25 -4.24 4.46
C GLY A 245 12.02 -4.79 5.66
N GLY A 246 13.30 -5.12 5.48
CA GLY A 246 14.16 -5.59 6.58
C GLY A 246 14.40 -4.52 7.65
N ASN A 247 14.53 -3.25 7.25
CA ASN A 247 14.64 -2.14 8.21
C ASN A 247 13.35 -2.01 9.04
N LEU A 248 12.19 -2.07 8.38
CA LEU A 248 10.89 -2.02 9.06
C LEU A 248 10.73 -3.19 10.04
N ALA A 249 11.12 -4.39 9.63
CA ALA A 249 11.05 -5.58 10.47
C ALA A 249 11.92 -5.46 11.74
N LEU A 250 13.14 -4.93 11.60
CA LEU A 250 14.01 -4.66 12.75
C LEU A 250 13.49 -3.55 13.66
N THR A 251 12.80 -2.54 13.10
CA THR A 251 12.33 -1.37 13.85
C THR A 251 11.27 -1.76 14.88
N MET A 252 10.38 -2.70 14.55
CA MET A 252 9.24 -3.09 15.39
C MET A 252 9.22 -4.56 15.80
N GLY A 253 10.24 -5.35 15.43
CA GLY A 253 10.30 -6.79 15.73
C GLY A 253 9.11 -7.54 15.14
N THR A 254 8.91 -7.41 13.83
CA THR A 254 7.66 -7.83 13.18
C THR A 254 7.59 -9.32 12.87
N PHE A 255 7.72 -10.17 13.90
CA PHE A 255 7.61 -11.62 13.77
C PHE A 255 6.20 -12.11 13.38
N GLY A 256 5.19 -11.23 13.46
CA GLY A 256 3.87 -11.49 12.88
C GLY A 256 3.89 -11.48 11.36
N GLY A 257 4.97 -11.01 10.74
CA GLY A 257 5.21 -11.04 9.31
C GLY A 257 5.37 -9.66 8.70
N VAL A 258 5.87 -9.67 7.47
CA VAL A 258 6.08 -8.50 6.63
C VAL A 258 5.25 -8.68 5.37
N TYR A 259 4.37 -7.75 5.08
CA TYR A 259 3.43 -7.84 3.97
C TYR A 259 3.73 -6.74 2.95
N ILE A 260 3.75 -7.12 1.68
CA ILE A 260 3.88 -6.21 0.55
C ILE A 260 2.49 -6.04 -0.05
N ALA A 261 1.95 -4.83 0.06
CA ALA A 261 0.69 -4.49 -0.57
C ALA A 261 0.83 -4.48 -2.10
N GLY A 262 -0.15 -5.06 -2.79
CA GLY A 262 -0.22 -5.09 -4.25
C GLY A 262 -0.22 -3.68 -4.84
N GLY A 263 0.76 -3.41 -5.70
CA GLY A 263 0.93 -2.14 -6.40
C GLY A 263 1.58 -2.38 -7.76
N ILE A 264 2.82 -1.96 -7.94
CA ILE A 264 3.56 -2.24 -9.18
C ILE A 264 4.15 -3.67 -9.22
N VAL A 265 4.48 -4.27 -8.07
CA VAL A 265 5.16 -5.58 -7.97
C VAL A 265 4.44 -6.72 -8.69
N PRO A 266 3.11 -6.90 -8.59
CA PRO A 266 2.42 -7.99 -9.30
C PRO A 266 2.63 -7.98 -10.83
N ARG A 267 2.96 -6.83 -11.44
CA ARG A 267 3.18 -6.70 -12.88
C ARG A 267 4.50 -7.32 -13.37
N PHE A 268 5.45 -7.54 -12.46
CA PHE A 268 6.76 -8.12 -12.75
C PHE A 268 7.08 -9.25 -11.76
N LEU A 269 6.06 -10.02 -11.36
CA LEU A 269 6.15 -11.03 -10.31
C LEU A 269 7.28 -12.05 -10.54
N ASP A 270 7.45 -12.56 -11.76
CA ASP A 270 8.49 -13.55 -12.07
C ASP A 270 9.90 -12.95 -11.98
N PHE A 271 10.05 -11.70 -12.41
CA PHE A 271 11.29 -10.95 -12.24
C PHE A 271 11.58 -10.73 -10.75
N PHE A 272 10.56 -10.35 -9.97
CA PHE A 272 10.67 -10.13 -8.53
C PHE A 272 11.04 -11.42 -7.78
N ARG A 273 10.43 -12.56 -8.11
CA ARG A 273 10.78 -13.88 -7.58
C ARG A 273 12.23 -14.28 -7.86
N SER A 274 12.73 -13.91 -9.04
CA SER A 274 14.11 -14.21 -9.46
C SER A 274 15.13 -13.16 -9.01
N SER A 275 14.68 -12.13 -8.28
CA SER A 275 15.53 -11.01 -7.85
C SER A 275 16.28 -11.29 -6.55
N GLY A 276 17.18 -10.37 -6.18
CA GLY A 276 17.87 -10.39 -4.89
C GLY A 276 17.03 -9.95 -3.68
N PHE A 277 15.70 -9.78 -3.82
CA PHE A 277 14.83 -9.21 -2.78
C PHE A 277 15.02 -9.86 -1.40
N ARG A 278 14.90 -11.19 -1.29
CA ARG A 278 14.95 -11.87 0.01
C ARG A 278 16.34 -11.82 0.63
N SER A 279 17.39 -12.02 -0.18
CA SER A 279 18.77 -11.87 0.29
C SER A 279 19.02 -10.46 0.82
N ALA A 280 18.47 -9.43 0.17
CA ALA A 280 18.62 -8.04 0.59
C ALA A 280 17.79 -7.70 1.84
N PHE A 281 16.63 -8.34 2.02
CA PHE A 281 15.85 -8.24 3.25
C PHE A 281 16.64 -8.73 4.48
N GLU A 282 17.34 -9.85 4.34
CA GLU A 282 18.12 -10.47 5.41
C GLU A 282 19.53 -9.86 5.58
N ASP A 283 20.00 -9.04 4.63
CA ASP A 283 21.35 -8.43 4.66
C ASP A 283 21.46 -7.33 5.73
N LYS A 284 21.54 -7.74 7.00
CA LYS A 284 21.62 -6.89 8.20
C LYS A 284 22.79 -7.29 9.12
N GLY A 285 23.88 -7.80 8.53
CA GLY A 285 25.08 -8.20 9.25
C GLY A 285 24.79 -9.22 10.36
N ARG A 286 25.21 -8.94 11.59
CA ARG A 286 24.96 -9.82 12.76
C ARG A 286 23.47 -10.05 13.08
N PHE A 287 22.57 -9.20 12.58
CA PHE A 287 21.13 -9.36 12.72
C PHE A 287 20.51 -10.22 11.61
N ASN A 288 21.28 -10.75 10.65
CA ASN A 288 20.76 -11.60 9.57
C ASN A 288 19.86 -12.75 10.10
N ASN A 289 20.30 -13.46 11.14
CA ASN A 289 19.53 -14.54 11.76
C ASN A 289 18.21 -14.05 12.40
N TYR A 290 18.12 -12.79 12.84
CA TYR A 290 16.89 -12.21 13.39
C TYR A 290 15.80 -12.12 12.32
N LEU A 291 16.17 -11.81 11.07
CA LEU A 291 15.23 -11.65 9.95
C LEU A 291 14.94 -12.95 9.22
N LYS A 292 15.84 -13.93 9.31
CA LYS A 292 15.77 -15.18 8.58
C LYS A 292 14.45 -15.92 8.82
N ASP A 293 13.90 -15.85 10.03
CA ASP A 293 12.65 -16.51 10.39
C ASP A 293 11.41 -15.64 10.16
N ILE A 294 11.56 -14.33 9.91
CA ILE A 294 10.42 -13.44 9.66
C ILE A 294 9.87 -13.71 8.26
N PRO A 295 8.59 -14.16 8.13
CA PRO A 295 7.99 -14.41 6.84
C PRO A 295 7.66 -13.12 6.11
N VAL A 296 7.89 -13.12 4.80
CA VAL A 296 7.47 -12.03 3.91
C VAL A 296 6.40 -12.54 2.97
N PHE A 297 5.34 -11.78 2.77
CA PHE A 297 4.24 -12.12 1.86
C PHE A 297 3.97 -10.97 0.89
N LEU A 298 3.67 -11.30 -0.36
CA LEU A 298 3.00 -10.38 -1.28
C LEU A 298 1.50 -10.65 -1.21
N ILE A 299 0.72 -9.61 -0.94
CA ILE A 299 -0.74 -9.68 -0.95
C ILE A 299 -1.21 -9.74 -2.40
N THR A 300 -1.91 -10.81 -2.76
CA THR A 300 -2.53 -11.02 -4.08
C THR A 300 -4.04 -10.87 -4.08
N HIS A 301 -4.66 -10.65 -2.92
CA HIS A 301 -6.07 -10.29 -2.86
C HIS A 301 -6.35 -9.07 -3.76
N PRO A 302 -7.42 -9.08 -4.58
CA PRO A 302 -7.65 -8.03 -5.57
C PRO A 302 -8.07 -6.68 -4.96
N GLN A 303 -8.64 -6.69 -3.75
CA GLN A 303 -9.24 -5.51 -3.12
C GLN A 303 -8.94 -5.41 -1.62
N PRO A 304 -7.66 -5.37 -1.19
CA PRO A 304 -7.31 -5.33 0.23
C PRO A 304 -7.80 -4.05 0.92
N GLY A 305 -7.84 -2.92 0.21
CA GLY A 305 -8.38 -1.65 0.75
C GLY A 305 -9.86 -1.78 1.16
N LEU A 306 -10.71 -2.32 0.28
CA LEU A 306 -12.13 -2.56 0.57
C LEU A 306 -12.32 -3.57 1.72
N LEU A 307 -11.56 -4.67 1.68
CA LEU A 307 -11.62 -5.72 2.71
C LEU A 307 -11.28 -5.16 4.09
N GLY A 308 -10.21 -4.37 4.17
CA GLY A 308 -9.77 -3.80 5.43
C GLY A 308 -10.59 -2.61 5.93
N ALA A 309 -11.21 -1.84 5.04
CA ALA A 309 -12.23 -0.86 5.43
C ALA A 309 -13.44 -1.55 6.08
N GLY A 310 -13.86 -2.69 5.52
CA GLY A 310 -14.88 -3.56 6.13
C GLY A 310 -14.46 -4.08 7.50
N ALA A 311 -13.22 -4.59 7.62
CA ALA A 311 -12.67 -5.08 8.88
C ALA A 311 -12.59 -3.98 9.96
N HIS A 312 -12.11 -2.78 9.61
CA HIS A 312 -12.05 -1.63 10.52
C HIS A 312 -13.44 -1.30 11.06
N MET A 313 -14.43 -1.20 10.18
CA MET A 313 -15.80 -0.87 10.58
C MET A 313 -16.46 -1.97 11.41
N ARG A 314 -16.28 -3.24 11.02
CA ARG A 314 -16.79 -4.40 11.78
C ARG A 314 -16.23 -4.43 13.20
N GLN A 315 -14.93 -4.17 13.37
CA GLN A 315 -14.33 -4.08 14.71
C GLN A 315 -14.90 -2.93 15.53
N LEU A 316 -15.12 -1.75 14.93
CA LEU A 316 -15.74 -0.61 15.61
C LEU A 316 -17.15 -0.94 16.10
N LEU A 317 -17.88 -1.74 15.34
CA LEU A 317 -19.22 -2.23 15.68
C LEU A 317 -19.21 -3.43 16.65
N GLY A 318 -18.04 -3.87 17.12
CA GLY A 318 -17.88 -4.94 18.12
C GLY A 318 -17.80 -6.36 17.56
N TYR A 319 -17.63 -6.54 16.25
CA TYR A 319 -17.42 -7.85 15.65
C TYR A 319 -15.96 -8.30 15.79
N SER A 320 -15.77 -9.62 15.95
CA SER A 320 -14.43 -10.22 15.90
C SER A 320 -13.97 -10.36 14.46
N LEU A 321 -12.66 -10.18 14.23
CA LEU A 321 -12.01 -10.31 12.92
C LEU A 321 -11.31 -11.68 12.75
N ASN A 322 -11.59 -12.63 13.64
CA ASN A 322 -10.99 -13.97 13.65
C ASN A 322 -11.78 -14.96 12.80
#